data_AF-A0A0D0VUI4-F1
#
_entry.id   AF-A0A0D0VUI4-F1
#
_cell.length_a   1.000
_cell.length_b   1.000
_cell.length_c   1.000
_cell.angle_alpha   90.00
_cell.angle_beta   90.00
_cell.angle_gamma   90.00
#
_symmetry.space_group_name_H-M   'P 1'
#
loop_
_entity.id
_entity.type
_entity.pdbx_description
1 polymer ?
#
loop_
_entity_poly.entity_id
_entity_poly.type
_entity_poly.pdbx_seq_one_letter_code
_entity_poly.pdbx_strand_id
1 'polypeptide(L)'
;MFVIDHSHPDVEAELNKWGKWVLQETGAYGFRFDAVKHISQSFIAQFVKQLREGENSKAKAFCVGEFWHDSIDALEAYLDGLGTQFSCFDSCLQDNFYQAGEARENYDLRKIFDGSLVQRRPIDAVTLVDNHDTQIGQSLERWVSSAFKPLAYALILLRVDGYPCVFYGDLYGCGGENPQKPVNQLEDIVRCRKLFAHGELRDYWDHPNCLAWVRVGDEEHDGCVVVICNGKDDGSKRCEVGVEHKGEKWTDVLGWYQGEVTIGDDGWAEFYSPPESISIWTKVDARERDEFQK
;
A
#
# COMPACT_ATOMS: atom_id res chain seq x y z
N MET A 1 -10.22 28.98 -19.77
CA MET A 1 -10.43 27.65 -19.17
C MET A 1 -11.83 27.65 -18.59
N PHE A 2 -12.75 26.88 -19.18
CA PHE A 2 -14.12 26.77 -18.68
C PHE A 2 -14.11 25.71 -17.58
N VAL A 3 -14.39 26.11 -16.34
CA VAL A 3 -14.54 25.19 -15.21
C VAL A 3 -16.03 24.87 -15.07
N ILE A 4 -16.36 23.61 -14.81
CA ILE A 4 -17.74 23.20 -14.57
C ILE A 4 -18.24 23.87 -13.28
N ASP A 5 -19.37 24.58 -13.37
CA ASP A 5 -20.01 25.17 -12.20
C ASP A 5 -20.87 24.13 -11.48
N HIS A 6 -20.25 23.44 -10.51
CA HIS A 6 -20.91 22.44 -9.67
C HIS A 6 -22.02 23.02 -8.78
N SER A 7 -22.16 24.35 -8.69
CA SER A 7 -23.25 24.99 -7.94
C SER A 7 -24.51 25.21 -8.77
N HIS A 8 -24.43 25.07 -10.10
CA HIS A 8 -25.59 25.21 -10.97
C HIS A 8 -26.48 23.96 -10.86
N PRO A 9 -27.79 24.10 -10.53
CA PRO A 9 -28.68 22.96 -10.27
C PRO A 9 -28.75 21.93 -11.42
N ASP A 10 -28.81 22.40 -12.67
CA ASP A 10 -28.84 21.51 -13.84
C ASP A 10 -27.54 20.71 -14.00
N VAL A 11 -26.39 21.29 -13.64
CA VAL A 11 -25.08 20.62 -13.69
C VAL A 11 -25.00 19.56 -12.59
N GLU A 12 -25.39 19.91 -11.36
CA GLU A 12 -25.45 18.95 -10.25
C GLU A 12 -26.38 17.76 -10.60
N ALA A 13 -27.56 18.03 -11.15
CA ALA A 13 -28.52 17.00 -11.53
C ALA A 13 -27.99 16.08 -12.63
N GLU A 14 -27.39 16.64 -13.68
CA GLU A 14 -26.85 15.84 -14.79
C GLU A 14 -25.63 15.03 -14.35
N LEU A 15 -24.73 15.58 -13.53
CA LEU A 15 -23.59 14.83 -13.01
C LEU A 15 -24.05 13.66 -12.13
N ASN A 16 -25.03 13.88 -11.24
CA ASN A 16 -25.58 12.80 -10.41
C ASN A 16 -26.21 11.67 -11.26
N LYS A 17 -26.93 12.03 -12.33
CA LYS A 17 -27.48 11.07 -13.29
C LYS A 17 -26.37 10.31 -14.03
N TRP A 18 -25.35 11.03 -14.52
CA TRP A 18 -24.18 10.45 -15.18
C TRP A 18 -23.44 9.48 -14.26
N GLY A 19 -23.23 9.85 -12.99
CA GLY A 19 -22.56 9.01 -12.00
C GLY A 19 -23.24 7.66 -11.80
N LYS A 20 -24.57 7.64 -11.71
CA LYS A 20 -25.34 6.39 -11.60
C LYS A 20 -25.27 5.58 -12.90
N TRP A 21 -25.42 6.25 -14.04
CA TRP A 21 -25.37 5.60 -15.35
C TRP A 21 -24.02 4.92 -15.60
N VAL A 22 -22.89 5.60 -15.33
CA VAL A 22 -21.56 5.02 -15.63
C VAL A 22 -21.24 3.81 -14.75
N LEU A 23 -21.64 3.80 -13.47
CA LEU A 23 -21.44 2.62 -12.62
C LEU A 23 -22.31 1.43 -13.04
N GLN A 24 -23.49 1.69 -13.62
CA GLN A 24 -24.37 0.64 -14.17
C GLN A 24 -23.82 0.11 -15.49
N GLU A 25 -23.43 1.00 -16.40
CA GLU A 25 -22.93 0.66 -17.73
C GLU A 25 -21.61 -0.11 -17.67
N THR A 26 -20.68 0.33 -16.83
CA THR A 26 -19.32 -0.26 -16.76
C THR A 26 -19.21 -1.40 -15.74
N GLY A 27 -20.15 -1.50 -14.80
CA GLY A 27 -20.04 -2.38 -13.65
C GLY A 27 -19.04 -1.90 -12.58
N ALA A 28 -18.33 -0.78 -12.78
CA ALA A 28 -17.36 -0.24 -11.83
C ALA A 28 -17.96 -0.01 -10.44
N TYR A 29 -17.22 -0.28 -9.37
CA TYR A 29 -17.79 -0.26 -8.01
C TYR A 29 -17.88 1.14 -7.38
N GLY A 30 -17.14 2.10 -7.90
CA GLY A 30 -17.14 3.47 -7.40
C GLY A 30 -16.23 4.36 -8.25
N PHE A 31 -15.65 5.40 -7.65
CA PHE A 31 -14.98 6.47 -8.38
C PHE A 31 -13.60 6.84 -7.82
N ARG A 32 -12.69 7.17 -8.75
CA ARG A 32 -11.56 8.07 -8.50
C ARG A 32 -11.99 9.48 -8.92
N PHE A 33 -11.89 10.43 -8.01
CA PHE A 33 -12.13 11.84 -8.28
C PHE A 33 -10.79 12.52 -8.59
N ASP A 34 -10.66 12.98 -9.83
CA ASP A 34 -9.49 13.68 -10.33
C ASP A 34 -9.39 15.10 -9.77
N ALA A 35 -8.17 15.54 -9.44
CA ALA A 35 -7.86 16.92 -9.06
C ALA A 35 -8.90 17.59 -8.13
N VAL A 36 -9.26 16.93 -7.02
CA VAL A 36 -10.44 17.31 -6.20
C VAL A 36 -10.35 18.69 -5.56
N LYS A 37 -9.16 19.30 -5.51
CA LYS A 37 -8.94 20.71 -5.15
C LYS A 37 -9.69 21.69 -6.04
N HIS A 38 -10.10 21.28 -7.23
CA HIS A 38 -10.80 22.09 -8.22
C HIS A 38 -12.30 21.75 -8.33
N ILE A 39 -12.80 20.88 -7.46
CA ILE A 39 -14.21 20.49 -7.39
C ILE A 39 -14.75 20.98 -6.05
N SER A 40 -16.02 21.41 -6.02
CA SER A 40 -16.65 21.78 -4.75
C SER A 40 -16.71 20.57 -3.81
N GLN A 41 -16.14 20.71 -2.61
CA GLN A 41 -16.18 19.67 -1.57
C GLN A 41 -17.63 19.31 -1.20
N SER A 42 -18.53 20.31 -1.17
CA SER A 42 -19.95 20.05 -0.89
C SER A 42 -20.64 19.24 -1.98
N PHE A 43 -20.24 19.46 -3.24
CA PHE A 43 -20.72 18.66 -4.36
C PHE A 43 -20.21 17.22 -4.26
N ILE A 44 -18.92 17.00 -3.95
CA ILE A 44 -18.37 15.64 -3.76
C ILE A 44 -19.13 14.91 -2.65
N ALA A 45 -19.34 15.56 -1.50
CA ALA A 45 -20.11 14.99 -0.39
C ALA A 45 -21.53 14.59 -0.81
N GLN A 46 -22.23 15.49 -1.50
CA GLN A 46 -23.58 15.25 -2.02
C GLN A 46 -23.60 14.10 -3.03
N PHE A 47 -22.66 14.09 -3.97
CA PHE A 47 -22.58 13.12 -5.04
C PHE A 47 -22.29 11.72 -4.50
N VAL A 48 -21.31 11.59 -3.59
CA VAL A 48 -20.98 10.32 -2.92
C VAL A 48 -22.18 9.78 -2.15
N LYS A 49 -22.91 10.65 -1.45
CA LYS A 49 -24.14 10.26 -0.76
C LYS A 49 -25.20 9.75 -1.75
N GLN A 50 -25.43 10.47 -2.85
CA GLN A 50 -26.38 10.09 -3.89
C GLN A 50 -26.03 8.77 -4.60
N LEU A 51 -24.75 8.44 -4.74
CA LEU A 51 -24.30 7.15 -5.31
C LEU A 51 -24.62 5.96 -4.41
N ARG A 52 -24.57 6.18 -3.09
CA ARG A 52 -24.78 5.16 -2.06
C ARG A 52 -26.24 5.02 -1.65
N GLU A 53 -27.10 5.98 -2.02
CA GLU A 53 -28.52 6.00 -1.71
C GLU A 53 -29.41 5.71 -2.95
N GLY A 54 -30.50 4.95 -2.74
CA GLY A 54 -31.56 4.73 -3.74
C GLY A 54 -31.53 3.39 -4.49
N GLU A 55 -32.42 3.24 -5.46
CA GLU A 55 -32.53 2.04 -6.30
C GLU A 55 -31.32 1.90 -7.23
N ASN A 56 -30.81 0.67 -7.40
CA ASN A 56 -29.58 0.36 -8.13
C ASN A 56 -28.32 1.07 -7.58
N SER A 57 -28.34 1.49 -6.31
CA SER A 57 -27.19 2.08 -5.63
C SER A 57 -26.12 1.04 -5.30
N LYS A 58 -24.88 1.51 -5.19
CA LYS A 58 -23.79 0.75 -4.60
C LYS A 58 -23.57 1.32 -3.20
N ALA A 59 -24.31 0.81 -2.22
CA ALA A 59 -24.31 1.32 -0.84
C ALA A 59 -22.92 1.45 -0.20
N LYS A 60 -21.95 0.69 -0.71
CA LYS A 60 -20.54 0.71 -0.29
C LYS A 60 -19.60 1.19 -1.40
N ALA A 61 -20.08 1.99 -2.36
CA ALA A 61 -19.29 2.50 -3.47
C ALA A 61 -17.98 3.11 -2.97
N PHE A 62 -16.86 2.55 -3.41
CA PHE A 62 -15.54 3.01 -3.02
C PHE A 62 -15.21 4.33 -3.72
N CYS A 63 -14.86 5.36 -2.96
CA CYS A 63 -14.63 6.70 -3.49
C CYS A 63 -13.29 7.20 -2.97
N VAL A 64 -12.36 7.50 -3.89
CA VAL A 64 -11.04 8.05 -3.58
C VAL A 64 -10.83 9.36 -4.33
N GLY A 65 -10.31 10.38 -3.66
CA GLY A 65 -9.97 11.66 -4.28
C GLY A 65 -8.47 11.86 -4.38
N GLU A 66 -8.05 12.41 -5.50
CA GLU A 66 -6.72 12.98 -5.71
C GLU A 66 -6.62 14.37 -5.05
N PHE A 67 -6.61 14.38 -3.72
CA PHE A 67 -6.27 15.56 -2.93
C PHE A 67 -4.78 15.53 -2.59
N TRP A 68 -3.92 15.82 -3.56
CA TRP A 68 -2.47 15.72 -3.36
C TRP A 68 -1.93 16.85 -2.47
N HIS A 69 -1.47 16.58 -1.25
CA HIS A 69 -1.01 17.64 -0.34
C HIS A 69 0.05 17.15 0.65
N ASP A 70 1.10 17.94 0.85
CA ASP A 70 2.23 17.64 1.76
C ASP A 70 1.89 17.87 3.25
N SER A 71 0.61 17.92 3.60
CA SER A 71 0.16 18.18 4.97
C SER A 71 -0.95 17.22 5.33
N ILE A 72 -0.66 16.38 6.31
CA ILE A 72 -1.63 15.47 6.90
C ILE A 72 -2.83 16.22 7.48
N ASP A 73 -2.62 17.36 8.13
CA ASP A 73 -3.72 18.16 8.68
C ASP A 73 -4.66 18.67 7.57
N ALA A 74 -4.12 18.98 6.37
CA ALA A 74 -4.93 19.36 5.22
C ALA A 74 -5.72 18.18 4.63
N LEU A 75 -5.11 16.98 4.56
CA LEU A 75 -5.79 15.75 4.15
C LEU A 75 -6.95 15.40 5.09
N GLU A 76 -6.71 15.46 6.40
CA GLU A 76 -7.74 15.19 7.42
C GLU A 76 -8.86 16.23 7.39
N ALA A 77 -8.53 17.51 7.32
CA ALA A 77 -9.53 18.58 7.22
C ALA A 77 -10.39 18.43 5.96
N TYR A 78 -9.81 17.99 4.84
CA TYR A 78 -10.55 17.70 3.61
C TYR A 78 -11.50 16.51 3.79
N LEU A 79 -11.06 15.42 4.43
CA LEU A 79 -11.90 14.25 4.68
C LEU A 79 -13.05 14.57 5.66
N ASP A 80 -12.76 15.28 6.76
CA ASP A 80 -13.75 15.65 7.77
C ASP A 80 -14.83 16.58 7.20
N GLY A 81 -14.44 17.49 6.29
CA GLY A 81 -15.37 18.42 5.65
C GLY A 81 -16.40 17.75 4.72
N LEU A 82 -16.22 16.49 4.33
CA LEU A 82 -17.17 15.75 3.49
C LEU A 82 -18.38 15.23 4.27
N GLY A 83 -18.24 14.97 5.57
CA GLY A 83 -19.33 14.42 6.39
C GLY A 83 -19.84 13.04 5.97
N THR A 84 -19.09 12.33 5.12
CA THR A 84 -19.35 10.95 4.66
C THR A 84 -18.02 10.22 4.47
N GLN A 85 -18.01 8.89 4.57
CA GLN A 85 -16.79 8.11 4.30
C GLN A 85 -16.27 8.40 2.88
N PHE A 86 -15.00 8.71 2.79
CA PHE A 86 -14.28 8.98 1.54
C PHE A 86 -12.81 8.68 1.78
N SER A 87 -12.06 8.33 0.74
CA SER A 87 -10.63 8.05 0.84
C SER A 87 -9.80 9.07 0.08
N CYS A 88 -8.54 9.26 0.47
CA CYS A 88 -7.57 10.05 -0.28
C CYS A 88 -6.30 9.22 -0.53
N PHE A 89 -5.58 9.53 -1.61
CA PHE A 89 -4.24 9.01 -1.79
C PHE A 89 -3.32 9.57 -0.70
N ASP A 90 -2.54 8.69 -0.07
CA ASP A 90 -1.62 9.04 1.01
C ASP A 90 -0.34 9.66 0.46
N SER A 91 -0.46 10.89 -0.04
CA SER A 91 0.66 11.67 -0.59
C SER A 91 1.76 11.96 0.45
N CYS A 92 1.42 11.98 1.75
CA CYS A 92 2.41 12.13 2.82
C CYS A 92 3.26 10.86 2.99
N LEU A 93 2.64 9.67 2.97
CA LEU A 93 3.42 8.41 2.95
C LEU A 93 4.27 8.26 1.69
N GLN A 94 3.73 8.66 0.54
CA GLN A 94 4.48 8.63 -0.72
C GLN A 94 5.74 9.52 -0.64
N ASP A 95 5.62 10.72 -0.06
CA ASP A 95 6.78 11.58 0.21
C ASP A 95 7.77 10.91 1.17
N ASN A 96 7.30 10.27 2.25
CA ASN A 96 8.17 9.52 3.15
C ASN A 96 8.97 8.42 2.41
N PHE A 97 8.35 7.70 1.48
CA PHE A 97 9.05 6.71 0.65
C PHE A 97 10.09 7.34 -0.28
N TYR A 98 9.76 8.47 -0.89
CA TYR A 98 10.71 9.23 -1.70
C TYR A 98 11.92 9.67 -0.86
N GLN A 99 11.69 10.32 0.29
CA GLN A 99 12.76 10.77 1.19
C GLN A 99 13.60 9.60 1.74
N ALA A 100 12.98 8.47 2.07
CA ALA A 100 13.69 7.29 2.52
C ALA A 100 14.58 6.67 1.42
N GLY A 101 14.09 6.69 0.17
CA GLY A 101 14.88 6.29 -0.99
C GLY A 101 16.10 7.17 -1.23
N GLU A 102 15.99 8.49 -1.01
CA GLU A 102 17.10 9.43 -1.15
C GLU A 102 18.12 9.33 -0.01
N ALA A 103 17.64 9.19 1.23
CA ALA A 103 18.48 9.14 2.42
C ALA A 103 19.15 7.77 2.66
N ARG A 104 18.63 6.69 2.05
CA ARG A 104 19.13 5.31 2.17
C ARG A 104 19.27 4.90 3.64
N GLU A 105 20.42 4.36 4.07
CA GLU A 105 20.64 3.92 5.45
C GLU A 105 20.54 5.05 6.48
N ASN A 106 20.55 6.32 6.06
CA ASN A 106 20.43 7.46 6.98
C ASN A 106 18.97 7.76 7.33
N TYR A 107 17.99 7.10 6.67
CA TYR A 107 16.59 7.21 7.04
C TYR A 107 16.26 6.20 8.16
N ASP A 108 15.64 6.71 9.23
CA ASP A 108 15.11 5.88 10.33
C ASP A 108 13.77 5.27 9.91
N LEU A 109 13.77 4.00 9.47
CA LEU A 109 12.58 3.30 8.98
C LEU A 109 11.46 3.23 10.01
N ARG A 110 11.77 3.33 11.31
CA ARG A 110 10.74 3.32 12.37
C ARG A 110 9.78 4.52 12.26
N LYS A 111 10.18 5.56 11.54
CA LYS A 111 9.41 6.78 11.31
C LYS A 111 8.70 6.82 9.95
N ILE A 112 8.75 5.73 9.17
CA ILE A 112 8.27 5.75 7.78
C ILE A 112 6.79 6.11 7.65
N PHE A 113 5.98 5.81 8.68
CA PHE A 113 4.56 6.16 8.71
C PHE A 113 4.27 7.48 9.44
N ASP A 114 5.26 8.15 10.03
CA ASP A 114 5.04 9.38 10.77
C ASP A 114 4.46 10.47 9.87
N GLY A 115 3.35 11.06 10.32
CA GLY A 115 2.68 12.12 9.56
C GLY A 115 1.99 11.63 8.27
N SER A 116 1.77 10.33 8.11
CA SER A 116 1.01 9.78 6.97
C SER A 116 -0.50 9.71 7.24
N LEU A 117 -1.29 9.63 6.16
CA LEU A 117 -2.73 9.43 6.27
C LEU A 117 -3.06 8.04 6.81
N VAL A 118 -2.33 7.00 6.42
CA VAL A 118 -2.56 5.64 6.89
C VAL A 118 -2.32 5.51 8.41
N GLN A 119 -1.37 6.28 8.97
CA GLN A 119 -1.14 6.31 10.42
C GLN A 119 -2.31 6.91 11.19
N ARG A 120 -2.95 7.97 10.65
CA ARG A 120 -4.06 8.66 11.36
C ARG A 120 -5.43 8.09 11.04
N ARG A 121 -5.66 7.71 9.78
CA ARG A 121 -6.95 7.31 9.21
C ARG A 121 -6.78 6.10 8.27
N PRO A 122 -6.44 4.92 8.81
CA PRO A 122 -6.08 3.75 8.00
C PRO A 122 -7.20 3.30 7.03
N ILE A 123 -8.47 3.48 7.40
CA ILE A 123 -9.62 3.14 6.55
C ILE A 123 -9.97 4.20 5.49
N ASP A 124 -9.28 5.34 5.49
CA ASP A 124 -9.48 6.42 4.50
C ASP A 124 -8.23 6.62 3.62
N ALA A 125 -7.17 5.84 3.84
CA ALA A 125 -5.89 5.98 3.14
C ALA A 125 -5.77 5.00 1.97
N VAL A 126 -5.61 5.53 0.76
CA VAL A 126 -5.10 4.76 -0.39
C VAL A 126 -3.59 4.96 -0.44
N THR A 127 -2.85 3.96 0.05
CA THR A 127 -1.38 3.99 0.10
C THR A 127 -0.80 3.59 -1.25
N LEU A 128 0.26 4.25 -1.68
CA LEU A 128 0.90 4.04 -2.97
C LEU A 128 2.41 4.28 -2.88
N VAL A 129 3.17 3.65 -3.79
CA VAL A 129 4.61 3.91 -3.96
C VAL A 129 4.84 4.99 -5.01
N ASP A 130 4.19 4.84 -6.16
CA ASP A 130 4.21 5.81 -7.26
C ASP A 130 2.86 5.80 -7.99
N ASN A 131 2.66 6.76 -8.90
CA ASN A 131 1.57 6.78 -9.85
C ASN A 131 2.00 7.45 -11.17
N HIS A 132 1.03 7.70 -12.05
CA HIS A 132 1.25 8.30 -13.36
C HIS A 132 1.73 9.77 -13.31
N ASP A 133 1.53 10.48 -12.20
CA ASP A 133 1.96 11.87 -12.00
C ASP A 133 3.28 11.99 -11.23
N THR A 134 3.65 11.00 -10.41
CA THR A 134 4.90 11.02 -9.60
C THR A 134 6.11 10.42 -10.31
N GLN A 135 5.91 9.68 -11.39
CA GLN A 135 7.01 9.13 -12.19
C GLN A 135 7.88 10.23 -12.84
N ILE A 136 9.09 9.85 -13.27
CA ILE A 136 10.06 10.78 -13.87
C ILE A 136 9.49 11.47 -15.12
N GLY A 137 9.61 12.79 -15.18
CA GLY A 137 9.15 13.65 -16.26
C GLY A 137 7.70 14.11 -16.15
N GLN A 138 7.03 13.92 -15.00
CA GLN A 138 5.62 14.25 -14.81
C GLN A 138 5.41 15.40 -13.82
N SER A 139 4.18 15.89 -13.73
CA SER A 139 3.82 17.13 -13.03
C SER A 139 4.06 17.11 -11.52
N LEU A 140 3.98 15.93 -10.90
CA LEU A 140 4.19 15.70 -9.47
C LEU A 140 5.43 14.84 -9.21
N GLU A 141 6.43 14.90 -10.11
CA GLU A 141 7.63 14.05 -10.05
C GLU A 141 8.23 13.99 -8.64
N ARG A 142 8.14 12.80 -8.04
CA ARG A 142 8.69 12.36 -6.75
C ARG A 142 8.93 10.86 -6.80
N TRP A 143 9.65 10.43 -7.82
CA TRP A 143 9.82 9.01 -8.13
C TRP A 143 10.61 8.30 -7.02
N VAL A 144 10.02 7.26 -6.43
CA VAL A 144 10.68 6.48 -5.38
C VAL A 144 11.86 5.70 -5.97
N SER A 145 13.03 5.77 -5.34
CA SER A 145 14.24 5.13 -5.86
C SER A 145 14.03 3.63 -6.07
N SER A 146 14.56 3.09 -7.17
CA SER A 146 14.36 1.67 -7.53
C SER A 146 14.84 0.69 -6.44
N ALA A 147 15.88 1.07 -5.69
CA ALA A 147 16.38 0.30 -4.56
C ALA A 147 15.38 0.26 -3.38
N PHE A 148 14.61 1.34 -3.16
CA PHE A 148 13.67 1.44 -2.05
C PHE A 148 12.27 0.90 -2.38
N LYS A 149 11.90 0.81 -3.66
CA LYS A 149 10.57 0.33 -4.09
C LYS A 149 10.17 -1.02 -3.48
N PRO A 150 11.02 -2.07 -3.42
CA PRO A 150 10.64 -3.34 -2.76
C PRO A 150 10.27 -3.15 -1.29
N LEU A 151 11.00 -2.30 -0.55
CA LEU A 151 10.72 -2.00 0.86
C LEU A 151 9.40 -1.24 1.00
N ALA A 152 9.16 -0.23 0.17
CA ALA A 152 7.92 0.54 0.16
C ALA A 152 6.70 -0.35 -0.19
N TYR A 153 6.85 -1.26 -1.16
CA TYR A 153 5.80 -2.22 -1.50
C TYR A 153 5.54 -3.22 -0.39
N ALA A 154 6.57 -3.73 0.30
CA ALA A 154 6.36 -4.60 1.46
C ALA A 154 5.58 -3.90 2.57
N LEU A 155 5.88 -2.62 2.83
CA LEU A 155 5.21 -1.80 3.85
C LEU A 155 3.72 -1.60 3.56
N ILE A 156 3.32 -1.33 2.31
CA ILE A 156 1.90 -1.12 1.97
C ILE A 156 1.15 -2.42 1.69
N LEU A 157 1.82 -3.44 1.14
CA LEU A 157 1.15 -4.69 0.77
C LEU A 157 1.01 -5.62 1.95
N LEU A 158 2.06 -5.85 2.76
CA LEU A 158 2.12 -6.98 3.68
C LEU A 158 1.67 -6.62 5.12
N ARG A 159 1.17 -5.41 5.31
CA ARG A 159 0.59 -4.91 6.56
C ARG A 159 -0.95 -4.88 6.47
N VAL A 160 -1.61 -4.48 7.58
CA VAL A 160 -3.07 -4.54 7.72
C VAL A 160 -3.78 -3.24 7.34
N ASP A 161 -3.10 -2.10 7.45
CA ASP A 161 -3.69 -0.78 7.32
C ASP A 161 -3.58 -0.20 5.91
N GLY A 162 -4.61 0.55 5.51
CA GLY A 162 -4.67 1.20 4.21
C GLY A 162 -5.20 0.31 3.09
N TYR A 163 -5.52 0.96 1.97
CA TYR A 163 -5.84 0.31 0.70
C TYR A 163 -4.61 0.42 -0.21
N PRO A 164 -3.76 -0.63 -0.31
CA PRO A 164 -2.59 -0.58 -1.17
C PRO A 164 -2.98 -0.50 -2.65
N CYS A 165 -2.44 0.52 -3.34
CA CYS A 165 -2.60 0.73 -4.76
C CYS A 165 -1.27 0.44 -5.47
N VAL A 166 -1.23 -0.64 -6.25
CA VAL A 166 -0.07 -1.02 -7.03
C VAL A 166 -0.06 -0.26 -8.35
N PHE A 167 1.06 0.40 -8.64
CA PHE A 167 1.22 1.15 -9.87
C PHE A 167 1.51 0.22 -11.04
N TYR A 168 0.73 0.35 -12.11
CA TYR A 168 0.94 -0.40 -13.35
C TYR A 168 2.37 -0.25 -13.89
N GLY A 169 2.93 0.96 -13.85
CA GLY A 169 4.28 1.24 -14.30
C GLY A 169 5.38 0.51 -13.51
N ASP A 170 5.13 0.18 -12.26
CA ASP A 170 6.07 -0.59 -11.45
C ASP A 170 5.92 -2.11 -11.65
N LEU A 171 4.76 -2.59 -12.10
CA LEU A 171 4.56 -3.99 -12.49
C LEU A 171 5.11 -4.29 -13.89
N TYR A 172 4.90 -3.39 -14.85
CA TYR A 172 5.17 -3.66 -16.27
C TYR A 172 6.21 -2.73 -16.89
N GLY A 173 6.69 -1.75 -16.14
CA GLY A 173 7.59 -0.72 -16.64
C GLY A 173 6.83 0.44 -17.28
N CYS A 174 7.52 1.56 -17.42
CA CYS A 174 7.05 2.72 -18.15
C CYS A 174 7.90 2.93 -19.41
N GLY A 175 7.25 3.26 -20.52
CA GLY A 175 7.91 3.68 -21.76
C GLY A 175 8.05 5.21 -21.85
N GLY A 176 8.34 5.71 -23.05
CA GLY A 176 8.45 7.14 -23.32
C GLY A 176 9.89 7.67 -23.25
N GLU A 177 10.04 8.99 -23.06
CA GLU A 177 11.34 9.67 -23.07
C GLU A 177 12.23 9.28 -21.89
N ASN A 178 11.62 9.05 -20.72
CA ASN A 178 12.28 8.54 -19.53
C ASN A 178 11.69 7.16 -19.25
N PRO A 179 12.28 6.05 -19.70
CA PRO A 179 11.77 4.70 -19.43
C PRO A 179 12.20 4.17 -18.07
N GLN A 180 11.35 3.37 -17.43
CA GLN A 180 11.54 2.81 -16.09
C GLN A 180 11.28 1.32 -16.17
N LYS A 181 12.19 0.55 -15.56
CA LYS A 181 12.04 -0.90 -15.50
C LYS A 181 11.01 -1.28 -14.45
N PRO A 182 10.30 -2.41 -14.64
CA PRO A 182 9.52 -3.02 -13.58
C PRO A 182 10.34 -3.21 -12.30
N VAL A 183 9.66 -3.16 -11.16
CA VAL A 183 10.20 -3.58 -9.87
C VAL A 183 10.36 -5.10 -9.88
N ASN A 184 11.56 -5.56 -9.54
CA ASN A 184 11.88 -6.98 -9.56
C ASN A 184 10.91 -7.77 -8.65
N GLN A 185 10.24 -8.77 -9.22
CA GLN A 185 9.30 -9.66 -8.51
C GLN A 185 8.18 -8.97 -7.73
N LEU A 186 7.73 -7.79 -8.15
CA LEU A 186 6.59 -7.14 -7.52
C LEU A 186 5.32 -8.01 -7.57
N GLU A 187 5.13 -8.78 -8.64
CA GLU A 187 4.06 -9.77 -8.74
C GLU A 187 4.11 -10.83 -7.62
N ASP A 188 5.30 -11.27 -7.22
CA ASP A 188 5.50 -12.22 -6.11
C ASP A 188 5.18 -11.56 -4.77
N ILE A 189 5.52 -10.29 -4.56
CA ILE A 189 5.18 -9.55 -3.33
C ILE A 189 3.65 -9.38 -3.23
N VAL A 190 2.98 -9.06 -4.33
CA VAL A 190 1.51 -9.00 -4.40
C VAL A 190 0.91 -10.39 -4.13
N ARG A 191 1.49 -11.46 -4.68
CA ARG A 191 1.06 -12.83 -4.40
C ARG A 191 1.24 -13.20 -2.92
N CYS A 192 2.35 -12.79 -2.28
CA CYS A 192 2.57 -12.99 -0.84
C CYS A 192 1.49 -12.30 0.00
N ARG A 193 1.00 -11.13 -0.42
CA ARG A 193 -0.15 -10.49 0.23
C ARG A 193 -1.41 -11.35 0.15
N LYS A 194 -1.69 -11.92 -1.03
CA LYS A 194 -2.84 -12.81 -1.23
C LYS A 194 -2.75 -14.07 -0.38
N LEU A 195 -1.57 -14.69 -0.28
CA LEU A 195 -1.43 -16.05 0.24
C LEU A 195 -0.95 -16.14 1.69
N PHE A 196 -0.15 -15.19 2.17
CA PHE A 196 0.56 -15.34 3.45
C PHE A 196 0.35 -14.19 4.43
N ALA A 197 0.18 -12.96 3.96
CA ALA A 197 0.07 -11.79 4.83
C ALA A 197 -1.36 -11.62 5.39
N HIS A 198 -1.77 -12.57 6.23
CA HIS A 198 -3.08 -12.62 6.90
C HIS A 198 -2.94 -12.82 8.42
N GLY A 199 -4.06 -12.70 9.13
CA GLY A 199 -4.07 -12.80 10.59
C GLY A 199 -3.47 -11.60 11.32
N GLU A 200 -3.28 -11.81 12.62
CA GLU A 200 -2.69 -10.85 13.56
C GLU A 200 -1.33 -10.36 13.06
N LEU A 201 -1.05 -9.07 13.26
CA LEU A 201 0.23 -8.44 12.95
C LEU A 201 1.01 -8.19 14.24
N ARG A 202 2.27 -8.62 14.29
CA ARG A 202 3.19 -8.38 15.43
C ARG A 202 4.46 -7.71 14.94
N ASP A 203 4.76 -6.51 15.43
CA ASP A 203 5.87 -5.67 14.97
C ASP A 203 7.16 -5.85 15.79
N TYR A 204 8.30 -5.85 15.10
CA TYR A 204 9.67 -5.85 15.63
C TYR A 204 10.45 -4.65 15.06
N TRP A 205 10.19 -3.47 15.63
CA TRP A 205 10.63 -2.15 15.12
C TRP A 205 11.70 -1.49 16.01
N ASP A 206 12.62 -2.27 16.55
CA ASP A 206 13.63 -1.84 17.53
C ASP A 206 14.95 -1.34 16.92
N HIS A 207 15.12 -1.40 15.60
CA HIS A 207 16.32 -0.91 14.90
C HIS A 207 15.97 0.07 13.77
N PRO A 208 16.70 1.20 13.61
CA PRO A 208 16.37 2.21 12.60
C PRO A 208 16.46 1.71 11.16
N ASN A 209 17.30 0.71 10.90
CA ASN A 209 17.55 0.20 9.55
C ASN A 209 17.03 -1.19 9.27
N CYS A 210 16.48 -1.88 10.26
CA CYS A 210 16.00 -3.24 10.10
C CYS A 210 14.72 -3.41 10.90
N LEU A 211 13.62 -3.67 10.21
CA LEU A 211 12.31 -3.90 10.81
C LEU A 211 11.85 -5.31 10.42
N ALA A 212 11.05 -5.93 11.28
CA ALA A 212 10.28 -7.09 10.89
C ALA A 212 8.86 -7.02 11.41
N TRP A 213 7.99 -7.80 10.81
CA TRP A 213 6.68 -8.10 11.37
C TRP A 213 6.24 -9.51 11.02
N VAL A 214 5.49 -10.11 11.94
CA VAL A 214 4.86 -11.41 11.77
C VAL A 214 3.42 -11.17 11.36
N ARG A 215 2.97 -11.87 10.32
CA ARG A 215 1.57 -12.10 10.00
C ARG A 215 1.26 -13.53 10.38
N VAL A 216 0.51 -13.71 11.46
CA VAL A 216 0.33 -15.02 12.11
C VAL A 216 -0.40 -16.03 11.22
N GLY A 217 -1.14 -15.56 10.22
CA GLY A 217 -2.03 -16.43 9.44
C GLY A 217 -3.40 -16.58 10.09
N ASP A 218 -4.25 -17.36 9.45
CA ASP A 218 -5.62 -17.64 9.88
C ASP A 218 -6.01 -19.07 9.48
N GLU A 219 -7.31 -19.39 9.53
CA GLU A 219 -7.81 -20.73 9.18
C GLU A 219 -7.43 -21.14 7.75
N GLU A 220 -7.26 -20.18 6.83
CA GLU A 220 -7.01 -20.42 5.41
C GLU A 220 -5.55 -20.18 5.01
N HIS A 221 -4.78 -19.42 5.79
CA HIS A 221 -3.42 -18.98 5.44
C HIS A 221 -2.39 -19.30 6.52
N ASP A 222 -1.21 -19.77 6.13
CA ASP A 222 -0.15 -20.19 7.08
C ASP A 222 0.70 -19.05 7.65
N GLY A 223 0.47 -17.80 7.22
CA GLY A 223 1.23 -16.65 7.73
C GLY A 223 2.62 -16.48 7.11
N CYS A 224 3.29 -15.41 7.52
CA CYS A 224 4.68 -15.11 7.15
C CYS A 224 5.40 -14.21 8.16
N VAL A 225 6.73 -14.18 8.07
CA VAL A 225 7.57 -13.14 8.66
C VAL A 225 8.16 -12.30 7.55
N VAL A 226 7.93 -11.00 7.60
CA VAL A 226 8.56 -10.04 6.69
C VAL A 226 9.71 -9.37 7.42
N VAL A 227 10.89 -9.36 6.81
CA VAL A 227 12.05 -8.61 7.28
C VAL A 227 12.42 -7.60 6.20
N ILE A 228 12.60 -6.34 6.55
CA ILE A 228 13.09 -5.30 5.64
C ILE A 228 14.37 -4.69 6.21
N CYS A 229 15.33 -4.38 5.33
CA CYS A 229 16.60 -3.75 5.71
C CYS A 229 16.96 -2.65 4.72
N ASN A 230 17.14 -1.41 5.16
CA ASN A 230 17.75 -0.34 4.34
C ASN A 230 19.23 -0.10 4.69
N GLY A 231 19.81 -0.94 5.55
CA GLY A 231 21.22 -0.91 5.91
C GLY A 231 22.14 -1.51 4.84
N LYS A 232 23.45 -1.34 5.04
CA LYS A 232 24.52 -1.85 4.15
C LYS A 232 24.96 -3.28 4.43
N ASP A 233 24.60 -3.80 5.60
CA ASP A 233 24.85 -5.18 6.02
C ASP A 233 23.52 -5.95 6.06
N ASP A 234 23.59 -7.27 6.12
CA ASP A 234 22.43 -8.13 6.32
C ASP A 234 21.65 -7.70 7.58
N GLY A 235 20.34 -7.54 7.42
CA GLY A 235 19.44 -7.31 8.54
C GLY A 235 19.03 -8.64 9.17
N SER A 236 18.86 -8.67 10.48
CA SER A 236 18.26 -9.82 11.17
C SER A 236 17.27 -9.39 12.24
N LYS A 237 16.25 -10.22 12.45
CA LYS A 237 15.27 -10.08 13.53
C LYS A 237 14.90 -11.44 14.11
N ARG A 238 15.02 -11.52 15.44
CA ARG A 238 14.43 -12.60 16.22
C ARG A 238 12.94 -12.37 16.40
N CYS A 239 12.12 -13.23 15.81
CA CYS A 239 10.66 -13.10 15.84
C CYS A 239 10.02 -14.35 16.45
N GLU A 240 8.95 -14.14 17.23
CA GLU A 240 8.04 -15.20 17.68
C GLU A 240 7.00 -15.49 16.59
N VAL A 241 6.99 -16.72 16.11
CA VAL A 241 5.97 -17.22 15.17
C VAL A 241 4.96 -18.13 15.86
N GLY A 242 5.29 -18.68 17.04
CA GLY A 242 4.40 -19.55 17.83
C GLY A 242 5.01 -20.94 18.06
N VAL A 243 4.71 -21.53 19.22
CA VAL A 243 5.23 -22.86 19.62
C VAL A 243 4.68 -23.99 18.77
N GLU A 244 3.54 -23.77 18.12
CA GLU A 244 2.92 -24.65 17.13
C GLU A 244 3.80 -24.87 15.90
N HIS A 245 4.67 -23.91 15.57
CA HIS A 245 5.61 -24.01 14.45
C HIS A 245 6.94 -24.66 14.84
N LYS A 246 7.11 -25.13 16.09
CA LYS A 246 8.35 -25.76 16.57
C LYS A 246 8.88 -26.82 15.59
N GLY A 247 10.15 -26.68 15.21
CA GLY A 247 10.85 -27.62 14.32
C GLY A 247 10.48 -27.47 12.84
N GLU A 248 9.54 -26.61 12.48
CA GLU A 248 9.28 -26.27 11.09
C GLU A 248 10.48 -25.56 10.46
N LYS A 249 10.58 -25.73 9.15
CA LYS A 249 11.62 -25.14 8.31
C LYS A 249 11.02 -24.04 7.47
N TRP A 250 11.63 -22.86 7.52
CA TRP A 250 11.16 -21.66 6.85
C TRP A 250 12.24 -21.14 5.91
N THR A 251 11.84 -20.67 4.74
CA THR A 251 12.74 -20.11 3.71
C THR A 251 12.12 -18.86 3.10
N ASP A 252 12.96 -17.94 2.60
CA ASP A 252 12.52 -16.73 1.91
C ASP A 252 11.82 -17.08 0.58
N VAL A 253 10.56 -16.69 0.45
CA VAL A 253 9.70 -16.96 -0.72
C VAL A 253 10.23 -16.25 -1.98
N LEU A 254 10.85 -15.09 -1.82
CA LEU A 254 11.42 -14.36 -2.95
C LEU A 254 12.70 -15.03 -3.48
N GLY A 255 13.39 -15.78 -2.62
CA GLY A 255 14.69 -16.39 -2.88
C GLY A 255 15.84 -15.37 -2.88
N TRP A 256 15.67 -14.22 -2.23
CA TRP A 256 16.69 -13.17 -2.18
C TRP A 256 17.67 -13.40 -1.04
N TYR A 257 17.21 -13.97 0.07
CA TYR A 257 18.07 -14.53 1.11
C TYR A 257 18.20 -16.05 0.95
N GLN A 258 19.44 -16.55 0.97
CA GLN A 258 19.71 -17.99 0.84
C GLN A 258 19.79 -18.66 2.21
N GLY A 259 19.18 -19.84 2.33
CA GLY A 259 19.24 -20.65 3.55
C GLY A 259 17.87 -21.02 4.09
N GLU A 260 17.88 -21.65 5.26
CA GLU A 260 16.70 -22.16 5.95
C GLU A 260 16.78 -21.79 7.43
N VAL A 261 15.66 -21.35 7.98
CA VAL A 261 15.47 -21.07 9.40
C VAL A 261 14.65 -22.19 10.00
N THR A 262 15.12 -22.78 11.10
CA THR A 262 14.34 -23.76 11.88
C THR A 262 13.74 -23.06 13.09
N ILE A 263 12.43 -23.20 13.29
CA ILE A 263 11.74 -22.60 14.44
C ILE A 263 12.12 -23.35 15.71
N GLY A 264 12.54 -22.59 16.73
CA GLY A 264 12.96 -23.12 18.01
C GLY A 264 11.82 -23.74 18.82
N ASP A 265 12.20 -24.44 19.89
CA ASP A 265 11.27 -25.05 20.84
C ASP A 265 10.40 -24.03 21.58
N ASP A 266 10.85 -22.79 21.64
CA ASP A 266 10.15 -21.64 22.22
C ASP A 266 9.20 -20.95 21.22
N GLY A 267 9.17 -21.38 19.96
CA GLY A 267 8.38 -20.74 18.91
C GLY A 267 9.06 -19.50 18.30
N TRP A 268 10.35 -19.29 18.58
CA TRP A 268 11.14 -18.17 18.06
C TRP A 268 12.19 -18.62 17.05
N ALA A 269 12.52 -17.74 16.12
CA ALA A 269 13.68 -17.93 15.24
C ALA A 269 14.28 -16.59 14.81
N GLU A 270 15.54 -16.63 14.36
CA GLU A 270 16.20 -15.48 13.73
C GLU A 270 15.92 -15.50 12.23
N PHE A 271 15.31 -14.44 11.71
CA PHE A 271 15.01 -14.25 10.30
C PHE A 271 15.89 -13.15 9.72
N TYR A 272 16.18 -13.22 8.42
CA TYR A 272 17.20 -12.37 7.80
C TYR A 272 16.66 -11.64 6.57
N SER A 273 17.32 -10.56 6.18
CA SER A 273 17.12 -9.88 4.90
C SER A 273 18.47 -9.39 4.36
N PRO A 274 18.72 -9.45 3.04
CA PRO A 274 19.90 -8.83 2.46
C PRO A 274 19.92 -7.31 2.72
N PRO A 275 21.08 -6.65 2.63
CA PRO A 275 21.13 -5.19 2.68
C PRO A 275 20.27 -4.55 1.59
N GLU A 276 19.68 -3.40 1.90
CA GLU A 276 18.84 -2.63 1.00
C GLU A 276 17.73 -3.46 0.32
N SER A 277 17.11 -4.37 1.07
CA SER A 277 16.21 -5.39 0.53
C SER A 277 15.10 -5.78 1.51
N ILE A 278 14.30 -6.77 1.10
CA ILE A 278 13.28 -7.43 1.89
C ILE A 278 13.47 -8.95 1.82
N SER A 279 12.91 -9.65 2.79
CA SER A 279 12.69 -11.10 2.72
C SER A 279 11.32 -11.44 3.31
N ILE A 280 10.67 -12.44 2.74
CA ILE A 280 9.34 -12.89 3.16
C ILE A 280 9.47 -14.38 3.48
N TRP A 281 9.58 -14.70 4.76
CA TRP A 281 9.76 -16.06 5.25
C TRP A 281 8.40 -16.70 5.52
N THR A 282 8.20 -17.91 5.03
CA THR A 282 7.09 -18.79 5.42
C THR A 282 7.60 -20.24 5.47
N LYS A 283 6.80 -21.17 5.99
CA LYS A 283 7.16 -22.59 6.07
C LYS A 283 7.31 -23.20 4.67
N VAL A 284 8.23 -24.15 4.51
CA VAL A 284 8.58 -24.73 3.18
C VAL A 284 7.41 -25.43 2.49
N ASP A 285 6.41 -25.87 3.25
CA ASP A 285 5.20 -26.55 2.80
C ASP A 285 3.94 -25.69 3.03
N ALA A 286 4.09 -24.36 3.02
CA ALA A 286 2.95 -23.44 3.13
C ALA A 286 1.95 -23.65 1.99
N ARG A 287 0.66 -23.51 2.32
CA ARG A 287 -0.45 -23.58 1.36
C ARG A 287 -0.20 -22.65 0.19
N GLU A 288 -0.38 -23.18 -1.03
CA GLU A 288 -0.21 -22.45 -2.30
C GLU A 288 1.20 -21.85 -2.52
N ARG A 289 2.22 -22.28 -1.75
CA ARG A 289 3.61 -21.85 -1.96
C ARG A 289 4.20 -22.34 -3.27
N ASP A 290 3.69 -23.43 -3.82
CA ASP A 290 4.09 -23.98 -5.12
C ASP A 290 3.80 -23.01 -6.28
N GLU A 291 2.94 -22.00 -6.10
CA GLU A 291 2.70 -20.94 -7.08
C GLU A 291 3.97 -20.14 -7.44
N PHE A 292 4.99 -20.12 -6.59
CA PHE A 292 6.24 -19.37 -6.81
C PHE A 292 7.27 -20.12 -7.66
N GLN A 293 7.04 -21.41 -7.95
CA GLN A 293 7.91 -22.26 -8.79
C GLN A 293 9.41 -22.22 -8.40
N LYS A 294 9.71 -22.12 -7.10
CA LYS A 294 11.05 -21.97 -6.53
C LYS A 294 11.30 -22.98 -5.42
#